data_AF-A0A1M3LMU6-F1
#
_entry.id   AF-A0A1M3LMU6-F1
#
_cell.length_a   1.000
_cell.length_b   1.000
_cell.length_c   1.000
_cell.angle_alpha   90.00
_cell.angle_beta   90.00
_cell.angle_gamma   90.00
#
_symmetry.space_group_name_H-M   'P 1'
#
loop_
_entity.id
_entity.type
_entity.pdbx_description
1 polymer ?
#
loop_
_entity_poly.entity_id
_entity_poly.type
_entity_poly.pdbx_seq_one_letter_code
_entity_poly.pdbx_strand_id
1 'polypeptide(L)'
;MKYKELVDRVAAMPGMDRASVPYLITRSRWGDPSPSALGLVAHRGGTYTATYGDNREKTTPVTDAEGRELRFPDEDSACEWAWEKIQEARAPRPPMDPDQRARDVAAGDEVHRRWAEFQANLDGAVVAFTGFGRRKIPTADQEAVLALSPTVGTALLDAVNEAARVSETITFDEVAPFDTELRERLYQRLRALLPYLGPTAVEALGWRWAFLNLR
;
A
#
# COMPACT_ATOMS: atom_id res chain seq x y z
N MET A 1 -2.83 37.17 10.95
CA MET A 1 -3.08 36.41 12.20
C MET A 1 -1.82 35.66 12.61
N LYS A 2 -1.44 35.63 13.90
CA LYS A 2 -0.22 34.91 14.33
C LYS A 2 -0.42 33.40 14.43
N TYR A 3 0.66 32.62 14.27
CA TYR A 3 0.59 31.15 14.29
C TYR A 3 0.00 30.58 15.59
N LYS A 4 0.28 31.18 16.75
CA LYS A 4 -0.33 30.78 18.02
C LYS A 4 -1.85 30.91 17.98
N GLU A 5 -2.34 32.01 17.43
CA GLU A 5 -3.77 32.26 17.28
C GLU A 5 -4.41 31.29 16.29
N LEU A 6 -3.72 30.96 15.19
CA LEU A 6 -4.14 29.92 14.26
C LEU A 6 -4.30 28.55 14.95
N VAL A 7 -3.32 28.14 15.76
CA VAL A 7 -3.37 26.89 16.54
C VAL A 7 -4.57 26.88 17.48
N ASP A 8 -4.81 27.98 18.19
CA ASP A 8 -5.93 28.11 19.12
C ASP A 8 -7.29 28.05 18.38
N ARG A 9 -7.40 28.67 17.19
CA ARG A 9 -8.62 28.61 16.36
C ARG A 9 -8.89 27.21 15.81
N VAL A 10 -7.87 26.51 15.33
CA VAL A 10 -8.00 25.14 14.83
C VAL A 10 -8.41 24.19 15.95
N ALA A 11 -7.82 24.33 17.14
CA ALA A 11 -8.16 23.52 18.30
C ALA A 11 -9.60 23.72 18.79
N ALA A 12 -10.22 24.87 18.49
CA ALA A 12 -11.60 25.18 18.84
C ALA A 12 -12.64 24.68 17.82
N MET A 13 -12.21 24.09 16.69
CA MET A 13 -13.14 23.55 15.68
C MET A 13 -13.87 22.29 16.21
N PRO A 14 -15.14 22.05 15.80
CA PRO A 14 -15.85 20.83 16.14
C PRO A 14 -15.05 19.57 15.74
N GLY A 15 -14.87 18.64 16.68
CA GLY A 15 -14.11 17.42 16.46
C GLY A 15 -12.59 17.63 16.31
N MET A 16 -12.05 18.76 16.80
CA MET A 16 -10.63 18.98 17.01
C MET A 16 -10.32 19.13 18.49
N ASP A 17 -9.07 18.85 18.84
CA ASP A 17 -8.45 19.24 20.09
C ASP A 17 -7.05 19.79 19.83
N ARG A 18 -6.43 20.36 20.88
CA ARG A 18 -5.09 20.95 20.78
C ARG A 18 -4.00 19.93 20.43
N ALA A 19 -4.16 18.67 20.83
CA ALA A 19 -3.20 17.61 20.56
C ALA A 19 -3.23 17.14 19.10
N SER A 20 -4.36 17.34 18.41
CA SER A 20 -4.58 16.97 17.02
C SER A 20 -4.07 18.03 16.02
N VAL A 21 -3.92 19.29 16.45
CA VAL A 21 -3.49 20.40 15.58
C VAL A 21 -2.17 20.13 14.84
N PRO A 22 -1.10 19.58 15.48
CA PRO A 22 0.16 19.31 14.78
C PRO A 22 0.06 18.32 13.62
N TYR A 23 -0.99 17.48 13.57
CA TYR A 23 -1.25 16.58 12.44
C TYR A 23 -1.95 17.29 11.28
N LEU A 24 -2.57 18.44 11.53
CA LEU A 24 -3.23 19.24 10.51
C LEU A 24 -2.32 20.34 9.98
N ILE A 25 -1.64 21.07 10.86
CA ILE A 25 -0.75 22.17 10.49
C ILE A 25 0.48 22.24 11.40
N THR A 26 1.63 22.50 10.79
CA THR A 26 2.86 22.86 11.50
C THR A 26 3.49 24.14 10.97
N ARG A 27 4.30 24.79 11.80
CA ARG A 27 5.26 25.82 11.39
C ARG A 27 6.67 25.30 11.61
N SER A 28 7.42 25.09 10.53
CA SER A 28 8.83 24.66 10.58
C SER A 28 9.75 25.83 10.24
N ARG A 29 10.98 25.80 10.79
CA ARG A 29 11.98 26.84 10.51
C ARG A 29 12.80 26.53 9.26
N TRP A 30 12.92 25.25 8.90
CA TRP A 30 13.77 24.81 7.78
C TRP A 30 13.16 23.66 6.97
N GLY A 31 11.84 23.45 7.04
CA GLY A 31 11.21 22.32 6.39
C GLY A 31 11.43 20.99 7.11
N ASP A 32 11.77 21.01 8.40
CA ASP A 32 12.00 19.80 9.19
C ASP A 32 10.79 18.85 9.10
N PRO A 33 11.03 17.52 9.00
CA PRO A 33 9.96 16.55 8.87
C PRO A 33 8.93 16.63 10.00
N SER A 34 7.64 16.54 9.65
CA SER A 34 6.52 16.61 10.59
C SER A 34 5.32 15.83 10.08
N PRO A 35 4.46 15.29 10.95
CA PRO A 35 3.30 14.49 10.54
C PRO A 35 2.09 15.34 10.09
N SER A 36 2.32 16.55 9.58
CA SER A 36 1.30 17.57 9.37
C SER A 36 0.81 17.60 7.92
N ALA A 37 -0.51 17.62 7.69
CA ALA A 37 -1.09 17.73 6.35
C ALA A 37 -0.74 19.04 5.62
N LEU A 38 -0.58 20.14 6.36
CA LEU A 38 -0.13 21.45 5.87
C LEU A 38 1.12 21.90 6.63
N GLY A 39 2.14 22.37 5.91
CA GLY A 39 3.36 22.94 6.48
C GLY A 39 3.56 24.40 6.08
N LEU A 40 3.86 25.26 7.05
CA LEU A 40 4.36 26.62 6.81
C LEU A 40 5.86 26.66 7.11
N VAL A 41 6.67 26.93 6.09
CA VAL A 41 8.13 27.01 6.20
C VAL A 41 8.57 28.46 6.31
N ALA A 42 9.14 28.83 7.46
CA ALA A 42 9.65 30.18 7.69
C ALA A 42 11.04 30.35 7.06
N HIS A 43 11.25 31.38 6.25
CA HIS A 43 12.53 31.65 5.61
C HIS A 43 13.29 32.79 6.29
N ARG A 44 14.60 32.86 6.04
CA ARG A 44 15.39 34.06 6.38
C ARG A 44 14.82 35.26 5.63
N GLY A 45 14.60 36.37 6.32
CA GLY A 45 13.96 37.56 5.76
C GLY A 45 12.46 37.70 6.08
N GLY A 46 11.87 36.77 6.85
CA GLY A 46 10.51 36.90 7.38
C GLY A 46 9.41 36.40 6.44
N THR A 47 9.76 35.96 5.22
CA THR A 47 8.80 35.36 4.26
C THR A 47 8.50 33.91 4.61
N TYR A 48 7.38 33.39 4.12
CA TYR A 48 6.94 32.01 4.32
C TYR A 48 6.62 31.31 3.00
N THR A 49 6.79 30.00 2.92
CA THR A 49 6.21 29.16 1.86
C THR A 49 5.34 28.06 2.46
N ALA A 50 4.51 27.42 1.62
CA ALA A 50 3.58 26.38 2.04
C ALA A 50 3.87 25.04 1.35
N THR A 51 3.60 23.94 2.07
CA THR A 51 3.69 22.57 1.55
C THR A 51 2.46 21.74 1.93
N TYR A 52 2.06 20.79 1.08
CA TYR A 52 1.03 19.76 1.36
C TYR A 52 1.64 18.36 1.44
N GLY A 53 1.01 17.47 2.24
CA GLY A 53 1.32 16.03 2.32
C GLY A 53 1.76 15.57 3.71
N ASP A 54 2.06 14.28 3.88
CA ASP A 54 2.71 13.80 5.11
C ASP A 54 4.20 14.16 5.06
N ASN A 55 4.55 15.23 5.76
CA ASN A 55 5.91 15.75 5.84
C ASN A 55 6.88 14.81 6.62
N ARG A 56 6.48 13.57 6.95
CA ARG A 56 7.42 12.50 7.34
C ARG A 56 8.19 11.93 6.15
N GLU A 57 7.55 11.78 4.99
CA GLU A 57 8.11 11.05 3.85
C GLU A 57 7.98 11.80 2.52
N LYS A 58 6.94 12.65 2.36
CA LYS A 58 6.68 13.35 1.11
C LYS A 58 5.98 14.69 1.34
N THR A 59 6.63 15.77 0.90
CA THR A 59 6.00 17.08 0.73
C THR A 59 5.98 17.51 -0.72
N THR A 60 4.91 18.19 -1.09
CA THR A 60 4.79 18.90 -2.36
C THR A 60 4.67 20.39 -2.05
N PRO A 61 5.51 21.26 -2.65
CA PRO A 61 5.31 22.70 -2.56
C PRO A 61 3.92 23.08 -3.05
N VAL A 62 3.25 23.97 -2.33
CA VAL A 62 2.00 24.55 -2.83
C VAL A 62 2.36 25.54 -3.91
N THR A 63 1.63 25.54 -5.02
CA THR A 63 1.83 26.50 -6.10
C THR A 63 0.71 27.54 -6.18
N ASP A 64 1.04 28.74 -6.64
CA ASP A 64 0.08 29.78 -7.02
C ASP A 64 -0.64 29.43 -8.34
N ALA A 65 -1.51 30.33 -8.81
CA ALA A 65 -2.27 30.15 -10.04
C ALA A 65 -1.39 30.10 -11.30
N GLU A 66 -0.18 30.66 -11.23
CA GLU A 66 0.81 30.65 -12.31
C GLU A 66 1.78 29.45 -12.22
N GLY A 67 1.56 28.53 -11.27
CA GLY A 67 2.37 27.32 -11.08
C GLY A 67 3.70 27.58 -10.37
N ARG A 68 3.91 28.75 -9.78
CA ARG A 68 5.12 29.08 -8.99
C ARG A 68 4.91 28.69 -7.54
N GLU A 69 5.98 28.41 -6.81
CA GLU A 69 5.88 28.13 -5.37
C GLU A 69 5.18 29.29 -4.64
N LEU A 70 4.15 28.94 -3.87
CA LEU A 70 3.33 29.88 -3.13
C LEU A 70 4.15 30.48 -1.99
N ARG A 71 4.31 31.80 -2.04
CA ARG A 71 5.12 32.57 -1.08
C ARG A 71 4.33 33.70 -0.45
N PHE A 72 4.53 33.89 0.84
CA PHE A 72 3.88 34.92 1.64
C PHE A 72 4.91 35.93 2.15
N PRO A 73 4.54 37.22 2.22
CA PRO A 73 5.44 38.27 2.69
C PRO A 73 5.75 38.17 4.19
N ASP A 74 4.82 37.62 4.97
CA ASP A 74 4.92 37.54 6.43
C ASP A 74 4.12 36.35 7.00
N GLU A 75 4.26 36.14 8.31
CA GLU A 75 3.56 35.09 9.06
C GLU A 75 2.04 35.28 9.04
N ASP A 76 1.58 36.53 9.08
CA ASP A 76 0.16 36.85 9.22
C ASP A 76 -0.61 36.40 7.98
N SER A 77 -0.08 36.75 6.81
CA SER A 77 -0.60 36.37 5.50
C SER A 77 -0.58 34.85 5.31
N ALA A 78 0.50 34.18 5.72
CA ALA A 78 0.62 32.73 5.61
C ALA A 78 -0.39 32.00 6.49
N CYS A 79 -0.60 32.48 7.72
CA CYS A 79 -1.54 31.88 8.67
C CYS A 79 -3.00 32.15 8.29
N GLU A 80 -3.31 33.31 7.71
CA GLU A 80 -4.65 33.61 7.18
C GLU A 80 -5.00 32.71 6.00
N TRP A 81 -4.08 32.55 5.06
CA TRP A 81 -4.26 31.60 3.96
C TRP A 81 -4.43 30.15 4.46
N ALA A 82 -3.60 29.72 5.42
CA ALA A 82 -3.70 28.38 6.00
C ALA A 82 -5.05 28.16 6.70
N TRP A 83 -5.57 29.18 7.36
CA TRP A 83 -6.89 29.16 7.99
C TRP A 83 -8.00 28.98 6.97
N GLU A 84 -7.97 29.72 5.86
CA GLU A 84 -8.94 29.55 4.78
C GLU A 84 -8.93 28.12 4.22
N LYS A 85 -7.75 27.53 4.02
CA LYS A 85 -7.62 26.15 3.54
C LYS A 85 -8.11 25.11 4.52
N ILE A 86 -7.86 25.30 5.81
CA ILE A 86 -8.39 24.41 6.85
C ILE A 86 -9.93 24.51 6.89
N GLN A 87 -10.49 25.72 6.78
CA GLN A 87 -11.94 25.91 6.74
C GLN A 87 -12.55 25.28 5.48
N GLU A 88 -11.94 25.45 4.31
CA GLU A 88 -12.39 24.84 3.05
C GLU A 88 -12.40 23.30 3.15
N ALA A 89 -11.31 22.70 3.65
CA ALA A 89 -11.21 21.24 3.82
C ALA A 89 -12.19 20.67 4.85
N ARG A 90 -12.60 21.49 5.83
CA ARG A 90 -13.53 21.13 6.91
C ARG A 90 -14.94 21.63 6.68
N ALA A 91 -15.20 22.36 5.60
CA ALA A 91 -16.53 22.79 5.23
C ALA A 91 -17.43 21.55 5.11
N PRO A 92 -18.72 21.64 5.48
CA PRO A 92 -19.65 20.56 5.26
C PRO A 92 -19.55 20.10 3.81
N ARG A 93 -19.08 18.86 3.62
CA ARG A 93 -19.05 18.28 2.28
C ARG A 93 -20.49 18.31 1.77
N PRO A 94 -20.72 18.71 0.51
CA PRO A 94 -22.05 18.58 -0.07
C PRO A 94 -22.55 17.16 0.19
N PRO A 95 -23.82 16.98 0.58
CA PRO A 95 -24.36 15.66 0.83
C PRO A 95 -24.09 14.83 -0.41
N MET A 96 -23.35 13.75 -0.22
CA MET A 96 -23.00 12.83 -1.29
C MET A 96 -24.31 12.32 -1.89
N ASP A 97 -24.47 12.54 -3.19
CA ASP A 97 -25.62 12.05 -3.95
C ASP A 97 -25.86 10.57 -3.61
N PRO A 98 -27.07 10.18 -3.15
CA PRO A 98 -27.37 8.80 -2.79
C PRO A 98 -27.01 7.80 -3.89
N ASP A 99 -27.16 8.18 -5.15
CA ASP A 99 -26.83 7.33 -6.30
C ASP A 99 -25.32 7.21 -6.49
N GLN A 100 -24.56 8.28 -6.27
CA GLN A 100 -23.09 8.22 -6.22
C GLN A 100 -22.62 7.33 -5.07
N ARG A 101 -23.19 7.50 -3.86
CA ARG A 101 -22.85 6.67 -2.71
C ARG A 101 -23.12 5.18 -2.98
N ALA A 102 -24.26 4.85 -3.58
CA ALA A 102 -24.61 3.48 -3.92
C ALA A 102 -23.61 2.87 -4.92
N ARG A 103 -23.17 3.65 -5.93
CA ARG A 103 -22.14 3.23 -6.88
C ARG A 103 -20.79 2.99 -6.22
N ASP A 104 -20.37 3.88 -5.32
CA ASP A 104 -19.08 3.75 -4.61
C ASP A 104 -19.06 2.54 -3.68
N VAL A 105 -20.18 2.29 -2.97
CA VAL A 105 -20.34 1.09 -2.13
C VAL A 105 -20.31 -0.18 -2.99
N ALA A 106 -21.08 -0.23 -4.08
CA ALA A 106 -21.11 -1.38 -4.98
C ALA A 106 -19.74 -1.65 -5.62
N ALA A 107 -18.98 -0.61 -5.98
CA ALA A 107 -17.61 -0.74 -6.45
C ALA A 107 -16.68 -1.30 -5.37
N GLY A 108 -16.82 -0.83 -4.13
CA GLY A 108 -16.09 -1.36 -2.98
C GLY A 108 -16.40 -2.84 -2.74
N ASP A 109 -17.68 -3.21 -2.72
CA ASP A 109 -18.14 -4.59 -2.53
C ASP A 109 -17.61 -5.52 -3.63
N GLU A 110 -17.57 -5.05 -4.88
CA GLU A 110 -17.01 -5.80 -6.00
C GLU A 110 -15.51 -6.07 -5.82
N VAL A 111 -14.73 -5.08 -5.33
CA VAL A 111 -13.31 -5.29 -5.01
C VAL A 111 -13.14 -6.35 -3.92
N HIS A 112 -13.94 -6.30 -2.85
CA HIS A 112 -13.89 -7.30 -1.79
C HIS A 112 -14.27 -8.70 -2.28
N ARG A 113 -15.29 -8.80 -3.13
CA ARG A 113 -15.73 -10.06 -3.75
C ARG A 113 -14.61 -10.67 -4.59
N ARG A 114 -13.99 -9.88 -5.47
CA ARG A 114 -12.87 -10.34 -6.31
C ARG A 114 -11.67 -10.77 -5.47
N TRP A 115 -11.36 -10.04 -4.40
CA TRP A 115 -10.27 -10.43 -3.49
C TRP A 115 -10.56 -11.75 -2.77
N ALA A 116 -11.77 -11.94 -2.27
CA ALA A 116 -12.18 -13.20 -1.64
C ALA A 116 -12.11 -14.39 -2.64
N GLU A 117 -12.55 -14.17 -3.88
CA GLU A 117 -12.45 -15.18 -4.95
C GLU A 117 -10.99 -15.52 -5.27
N PHE A 118 -10.11 -14.51 -5.36
CA PHE A 118 -8.68 -14.71 -5.54
C PHE A 118 -8.08 -15.55 -4.40
N GLN A 119 -8.33 -15.18 -3.15
CA GLN A 119 -7.80 -15.90 -1.98
C GLN A 119 -8.29 -17.35 -1.93
N ALA A 120 -9.56 -17.59 -2.24
CA ALA A 120 -10.13 -18.94 -2.24
C ALA A 120 -9.51 -19.86 -3.32
N ASN A 121 -9.00 -19.30 -4.42
CA ASN A 121 -8.49 -20.06 -5.55
C ASN A 121 -6.95 -20.12 -5.64
N LEU A 122 -6.23 -19.30 -4.88
CA LEU A 122 -4.77 -19.16 -5.01
C LEU A 122 -4.03 -20.47 -4.84
N ASP A 123 -4.34 -21.25 -3.79
CA ASP A 123 -3.69 -22.54 -3.58
C ASP A 123 -4.01 -23.54 -4.69
N GLY A 124 -5.27 -23.56 -5.13
CA GLY A 124 -5.73 -24.39 -6.25
C GLY A 124 -5.02 -24.02 -7.56
N ALA A 125 -4.73 -22.73 -7.77
CA ALA A 125 -3.99 -22.24 -8.92
C ALA A 125 -2.54 -22.73 -8.93
N VAL A 126 -1.85 -22.71 -7.78
CA VAL A 126 -0.50 -23.28 -7.65
C VAL A 126 -0.51 -24.78 -7.97
N VAL A 127 -1.48 -25.52 -7.44
CA VAL A 127 -1.63 -26.96 -7.71
C VAL A 127 -1.92 -27.23 -9.20
N ALA A 128 -2.81 -26.45 -9.81
CA ALA A 128 -3.16 -26.56 -11.22
C ALA A 128 -1.94 -26.31 -12.13
N PHE A 129 -1.21 -25.22 -11.86
CA PHE A 129 -0.02 -24.83 -12.61
C PHE A 129 1.08 -25.90 -12.56
N THR A 130 1.39 -26.37 -11.36
CA THR A 130 2.44 -27.38 -11.13
C THR A 130 2.03 -28.77 -11.60
N GLY A 131 0.72 -29.08 -11.67
CA GLY A 131 0.22 -30.42 -11.94
C GLY A 131 0.34 -31.38 -10.75
N PHE A 132 0.56 -30.84 -9.55
CA PHE A 132 0.77 -31.61 -8.33
C PHE A 132 -0.39 -32.60 -8.06
N GLY A 133 -0.03 -33.84 -7.71
CA GLY A 133 -0.99 -34.94 -7.48
C GLY A 133 -1.67 -35.49 -8.74
N ARG A 134 -1.55 -34.83 -9.90
CA ARG A 134 -2.18 -35.25 -11.17
C ARG A 134 -1.18 -35.71 -12.23
N ARG A 135 0.06 -35.20 -12.19
CA ARG A 135 1.12 -35.50 -13.14
C ARG A 135 2.31 -36.13 -12.42
N LYS A 136 3.06 -37.00 -13.14
CA LYS A 136 4.33 -37.56 -12.63
C LYS A 136 5.48 -36.56 -12.68
N ILE A 137 5.38 -35.56 -13.56
CA ILE A 137 6.38 -34.54 -13.83
C ILE A 137 5.69 -33.18 -13.65
N PRO A 138 6.34 -32.22 -12.96
CA PRO A 138 5.78 -30.87 -12.83
C PRO A 138 5.55 -30.20 -14.18
N THR A 139 4.47 -29.46 -14.28
CA THR A 139 4.10 -28.65 -15.45
C THR A 139 4.27 -27.16 -15.16
N ALA A 140 3.84 -26.34 -16.12
CA ALA A 140 3.64 -24.89 -15.99
C ALA A 140 2.34 -24.53 -16.73
N ASP A 141 1.25 -25.19 -16.35
CA ASP A 141 -0.02 -25.16 -17.08
C ASP A 141 -0.78 -23.86 -16.78
N GLN A 142 -0.51 -22.84 -17.59
CA GLN A 142 -1.14 -21.52 -17.45
C GLN A 142 -2.63 -21.56 -17.80
N GLU A 143 -3.02 -22.39 -18.77
CA GLU A 143 -4.42 -22.53 -19.17
C GLU A 143 -5.26 -23.12 -18.04
N ALA A 144 -4.73 -24.10 -17.31
CA ALA A 144 -5.39 -24.66 -16.14
C ALA A 144 -5.60 -23.62 -15.02
N VAL A 145 -4.70 -22.64 -14.87
CA VAL A 145 -4.89 -21.53 -13.91
C VAL A 145 -5.96 -20.56 -14.38
N LEU A 146 -5.90 -20.14 -15.65
CA LEU A 146 -6.89 -19.22 -16.23
C LEU A 146 -8.31 -19.80 -16.21
N ALA A 147 -8.44 -21.13 -16.35
CA ALA A 147 -9.72 -21.83 -16.30
C ALA A 147 -10.37 -21.86 -14.90
N LEU A 148 -9.64 -21.57 -13.81
CA LEU A 148 -10.19 -21.59 -12.45
C LEU A 148 -11.18 -20.45 -12.20
N SER A 149 -10.97 -19.30 -12.81
CA SER A 149 -11.88 -18.17 -12.68
C SER A 149 -11.80 -17.24 -13.90
N PRO A 150 -12.93 -16.91 -14.54
CA PRO A 150 -12.97 -15.88 -15.57
C PRO A 150 -12.74 -14.46 -15.01
N THR A 151 -12.93 -14.26 -13.71
CA THR A 151 -12.87 -12.94 -13.06
C THR A 151 -11.47 -12.60 -12.57
N VAL A 152 -10.78 -13.58 -11.98
CA VAL A 152 -9.47 -13.40 -11.32
C VAL A 152 -8.37 -14.28 -11.90
N GLY A 153 -8.64 -15.04 -12.97
CA GLY A 153 -7.68 -15.97 -13.58
C GLY A 153 -6.35 -15.33 -13.94
N THR A 154 -6.34 -14.13 -14.54
CA THR A 154 -5.09 -13.41 -14.85
C THR A 154 -4.32 -13.03 -13.59
N ALA A 155 -5.00 -12.52 -12.56
CA ALA A 155 -4.35 -12.17 -11.29
C ALA A 155 -3.79 -13.41 -10.57
N LEU A 156 -4.51 -14.54 -10.63
CA LEU A 156 -4.03 -15.83 -10.13
C LEU A 156 -2.78 -16.28 -10.89
N LEU A 157 -2.78 -16.17 -12.21
CA LEU A 157 -1.63 -16.55 -13.04
C LEU A 157 -0.39 -15.71 -12.71
N ASP A 158 -0.55 -14.40 -12.56
CA ASP A 158 0.55 -13.51 -12.16
C ASP A 158 1.12 -13.91 -10.78
N ALA A 159 0.25 -14.15 -9.81
CA ALA A 159 0.66 -14.55 -8.46
C ALA A 159 1.36 -15.93 -8.43
N VAL A 160 0.89 -16.89 -9.24
CA VAL A 160 1.49 -18.22 -9.34
C VAL A 160 2.84 -18.18 -10.05
N ASN A 161 2.96 -17.40 -11.14
CA ASN A 161 4.24 -17.19 -11.82
C ASN A 161 5.27 -16.55 -10.88
N GLU A 162 4.86 -15.58 -10.08
CA GLU A 162 5.72 -14.96 -9.07
C GLU A 162 6.13 -15.98 -7.99
N ALA A 163 5.20 -16.76 -7.47
CA ALA A 163 5.49 -17.80 -6.48
C ALA A 163 6.46 -18.87 -7.03
N ALA A 164 6.27 -19.28 -8.28
CA ALA A 164 7.18 -20.20 -8.96
C ALA A 164 8.58 -19.60 -9.08
N ARG A 165 8.69 -18.36 -9.56
CA ARG A 165 9.96 -17.63 -9.68
C ARG A 165 10.66 -17.48 -8.34
N VAL A 166 9.95 -17.11 -7.27
CA VAL A 166 10.49 -17.03 -5.91
C VAL A 166 10.98 -18.40 -5.44
N SER A 167 10.21 -19.47 -5.67
CA SER A 167 10.63 -20.84 -5.31
C SER A 167 11.95 -21.24 -5.95
N GLU A 168 12.18 -20.85 -7.21
CA GLU A 168 13.39 -21.15 -7.98
C GLU A 168 14.63 -20.41 -7.47
N THR A 169 14.47 -19.35 -6.69
CA THR A 169 15.61 -18.65 -6.05
C THR A 169 16.14 -19.37 -4.81
N ILE A 170 15.45 -20.40 -4.32
CA ILE A 170 15.87 -21.14 -3.13
C ILE A 170 17.07 -22.03 -3.49
N THR A 171 18.18 -21.80 -2.79
CA THR A 171 19.40 -22.62 -2.84
C THR A 171 19.72 -23.19 -1.45
N PHE A 172 20.38 -24.34 -1.42
CA PHE A 172 20.93 -24.95 -0.20
C PHE A 172 22.40 -25.30 -0.44
N ASP A 173 23.30 -24.70 0.34
CA ASP A 173 24.76 -24.88 0.15
C ASP A 173 25.27 -26.22 0.69
N GLU A 174 24.54 -26.85 1.61
CA GLU A 174 24.87 -28.14 2.24
C GLU A 174 23.68 -29.10 2.14
N VAL A 175 23.68 -29.91 1.09
CA VAL A 175 22.75 -31.05 0.92
C VAL A 175 23.55 -32.34 1.06
N ALA A 176 23.43 -32.99 2.22
CA ALA A 176 24.04 -34.30 2.42
C ALA A 176 23.37 -35.34 1.49
N PRO A 177 24.08 -36.41 1.06
CA PRO A 177 23.54 -37.42 0.12
C PRO A 177 22.25 -38.12 0.56
N PHE A 178 21.86 -37.98 1.84
CA PHE A 178 20.64 -38.56 2.42
C PHE A 178 19.98 -37.59 3.39
N ASP A 179 19.99 -36.30 3.08
CA ASP A 179 19.37 -35.29 3.93
C ASP A 179 17.84 -35.44 4.00
N THR A 180 17.38 -36.15 5.02
CA THR A 180 15.95 -36.39 5.27
C THR A 180 15.22 -35.12 5.75
N GLU A 181 15.94 -34.08 6.16
CA GLU A 181 15.40 -32.82 6.66
C GLU A 181 15.26 -31.75 5.56
N LEU A 182 15.92 -31.94 4.41
CA LEU A 182 15.89 -31.00 3.28
C LEU A 182 14.47 -30.58 2.90
N ARG A 183 13.52 -31.53 2.86
CA ARG A 183 12.12 -31.25 2.53
C ARG A 183 11.48 -30.29 3.53
N GLU A 184 11.72 -30.49 4.82
CA GLU A 184 11.15 -29.62 5.85
C GLU A 184 11.80 -28.22 5.79
N ARG A 185 13.12 -28.14 5.61
CA ARG A 185 13.84 -26.87 5.42
C ARG A 185 13.32 -26.11 4.21
N LEU A 186 13.06 -26.80 3.10
CA LEU A 186 12.45 -26.23 1.89
C LEU A 186 11.05 -25.68 2.17
N TYR A 187 10.19 -26.46 2.83
CA TYR A 187 8.83 -26.02 3.14
C TYR A 187 8.81 -24.82 4.10
N GLN A 188 9.71 -24.80 5.09
CA GLN A 188 9.88 -23.64 5.97
C GLN A 188 10.33 -22.41 5.19
N ARG A 189 11.29 -22.56 4.27
CA ARG A 189 11.76 -21.46 3.43
C ARG A 189 10.66 -20.93 2.51
N LEU A 190 9.88 -21.82 1.89
CA LEU A 190 8.72 -21.46 1.08
C LEU A 190 7.66 -20.72 1.89
N ARG A 191 7.30 -21.20 3.10
CA ARG A 191 6.36 -20.50 4.00
C ARG A 191 6.87 -19.12 4.43
N ALA A 192 8.17 -18.97 4.63
CA ALA A 192 8.77 -17.68 5.00
C ALA A 192 8.77 -16.68 3.84
N LEU A 193 9.04 -17.13 2.61
CA LEU A 193 9.08 -16.28 1.41
C LEU A 193 7.68 -16.01 0.84
N LEU A 194 6.75 -16.95 0.99
CA LEU A 194 5.41 -16.93 0.42
C LEU A 194 4.37 -17.18 1.53
N PRO A 195 4.28 -16.29 2.54
CA PRO A 195 3.44 -16.50 3.73
C PRO A 195 1.94 -16.51 3.46
N TYR A 196 1.54 -16.09 2.26
CA TYR A 196 0.16 -16.06 1.80
C TYR A 196 -0.32 -17.38 1.18
N LEU A 197 0.57 -18.35 0.96
CA LEU A 197 0.22 -19.67 0.43
C LEU A 197 -0.13 -20.64 1.56
N GLY A 198 -1.18 -21.44 1.33
CA GLY A 198 -1.53 -22.51 2.25
C GLY A 198 -0.64 -23.75 2.08
N PRO A 199 -0.81 -24.74 2.98
CA PRO A 199 0.07 -25.91 3.05
C PRO A 199 0.18 -26.69 1.74
N THR A 200 -0.94 -26.91 1.05
CA THR A 200 -0.98 -27.69 -0.20
C THR A 200 -0.22 -27.00 -1.33
N ALA A 201 -0.30 -25.68 -1.43
CA ALA A 201 0.44 -24.90 -2.43
C ALA A 201 1.95 -24.93 -2.16
N VAL A 202 2.35 -24.85 -0.88
CA VAL A 202 3.75 -25.01 -0.46
C VAL A 202 4.28 -26.39 -0.83
N GLU A 203 3.51 -27.45 -0.58
CA GLU A 203 3.89 -28.82 -0.98
C GLU A 203 4.04 -28.96 -2.50
N ALA A 204 3.10 -28.39 -3.27
CA ALA A 204 3.13 -28.41 -4.72
C ALA A 204 4.38 -27.69 -5.30
N LEU A 205 4.71 -26.51 -4.76
CA LEU A 205 5.93 -25.79 -5.13
C LEU A 205 7.19 -26.54 -4.72
N GLY A 206 7.23 -27.11 -3.52
CA GLY A 206 8.39 -27.86 -3.04
C GLY A 206 8.62 -29.14 -3.84
N TRP A 207 7.55 -29.84 -4.23
CA TRP A 207 7.64 -30.97 -5.15
C TRP A 207 8.21 -30.57 -6.52
N ARG A 208 7.72 -29.45 -7.10
CA ARG A 208 8.26 -28.91 -8.35
C ARG A 208 9.74 -28.53 -8.21
N TRP A 209 10.11 -27.83 -7.14
CA TRP A 209 11.48 -27.43 -6.87
C TRP A 209 12.42 -28.64 -6.75
N ALA A 210 12.04 -29.67 -5.99
CA ALA A 210 12.84 -30.87 -5.81
C ALA A 210 13.12 -31.57 -7.14
N PHE A 211 12.10 -31.65 -8.02
CA PHE A 211 12.25 -32.23 -9.34
C PHE A 211 13.23 -31.45 -10.24
N LEU A 212 13.29 -30.13 -10.10
CA LEU A 212 14.16 -29.28 -10.92
C LEU A 212 15.60 -29.22 -10.40
N ASN A 213 15.81 -29.38 -9.10
CA ASN A 213 17.11 -29.11 -8.46
C ASN A 213 17.83 -30.34 -7.89
N LEU A 214 17.14 -31.46 -7.66
CA LEU A 214 17.73 -32.68 -7.07
C LEU A 214 17.89 -33.82 -8.08
N ARG A 215 17.92 -33.50 -9.37
CA ARG A 215 18.19 -34.47 -10.45
C ARG A 215 19.69 -34.71 -10.62
#